data_AF-A0A957DWF4-F1
#
_entry.id   AF-A0A957DWF4-F1
#
_cell.length_a   1.000
_cell.length_b   1.000
_cell.length_c   1.000
_cell.angle_alpha   90.00
_cell.angle_beta   90.00
_cell.angle_gamma   90.00
#
_symmetry.space_group_name_H-M   'P 1'
#
loop_
_entity.id
_entity.type
_entity.pdbx_description
1 polymer ?
#
loop_
_entity_poly.entity_id
_entity_poly.type
_entity_poly.pdbx_seq_one_letter_code
_entity_poly.pdbx_strand_id
1 'polypeptide(L)'
;CDSDDVYPPKPSKSPLYLPVETDDLYIGFFSIGAYQEMLGGVKGSKHCVLPEAYELIIEKEGDGRFQFQILHGQQPDDVLRNLGYTV
;
A
#
# COMPACT_ATOMS: atom_id res chain seq x y z
N CYS A 1 3.51 14.17 6.08
CA CYS A 1 2.85 15.01 7.11
C CYS A 1 3.41 14.65 8.48
N ASP A 2 3.71 13.37 8.71
CA ASP A 2 4.56 12.89 9.80
C ASP A 2 6.05 12.88 9.41
N SER A 3 6.94 13.13 10.38
CA SER A 3 8.38 13.02 10.20
C SER A 3 8.92 11.61 10.44
N ASP A 4 8.10 10.72 11.01
CA ASP A 4 8.48 9.33 11.32
C ASP A 4 8.21 8.35 10.17
N ASP A 5 7.45 8.77 9.16
CA ASP A 5 7.16 8.01 7.93
C ASP A 5 8.37 8.01 6.96
N VAL A 6 9.45 7.29 7.31
CA VAL A 6 10.66 7.19 6.48
C VAL A 6 11.15 5.76 6.29
N TYR A 7 11.68 5.47 5.10
CA TYR A 7 12.35 4.21 4.77
C TYR A 7 13.71 4.47 4.08
N PRO A 8 14.79 3.77 4.45
CA PRO A 8 14.91 2.89 5.62
C PRO A 8 14.62 3.65 6.93
N PRO A 9 14.17 2.97 8.00
CA PRO A 9 13.89 3.63 9.27
C PRO A 9 15.09 4.45 9.75
N LYS A 10 14.87 5.59 10.42
CA LYS A 10 15.94 6.51 10.90
C LYS A 10 17.13 5.79 11.59
N PRO A 11 16.94 4.72 12.38
CA PRO A 11 18.05 3.98 12.99
C PRO A 11 18.89 3.13 12.03
N SER A 12 18.43 2.92 10.78
CA SER A 12 19.13 2.13 9.78
C SER A 12 20.46 2.79 9.41
N LYS A 13 21.53 2.01 9.49
CA LYS A 13 22.88 2.46 9.13
C LYS A 13 23.17 2.37 7.63
N SER A 14 22.32 1.65 6.90
CA SER A 14 22.49 1.41 5.46
C SER A 14 21.54 2.31 4.67
N PRO A 15 22.05 3.15 3.77
CA PRO A 15 21.21 3.94 2.88
C PRO A 15 20.56 3.04 1.81
N LEU A 16 19.41 3.48 1.29
CA LEU A 16 18.79 2.90 0.10
C LEU A 16 19.31 3.65 -1.13
N TYR A 17 19.94 2.93 -2.06
CA TYR A 17 20.37 3.49 -3.33
C TYR A 17 19.26 3.32 -4.37
N LEU A 18 18.92 4.40 -5.06
CA LEU A 18 17.90 4.43 -6.11
C LEU A 18 18.50 4.93 -7.43
N PRO A 19 17.94 4.56 -8.59
CA PRO A 19 18.32 5.14 -9.87
C PRO A 19 18.16 6.67 -9.87
N VAL A 20 19.10 7.37 -10.49
CA VAL A 20 19.08 8.84 -10.58
C VAL A 20 18.16 9.31 -11.72
N GLU A 21 18.12 8.55 -12.83
CA GLU A 21 17.31 8.87 -14.01
C GLU A 21 16.48 7.64 -14.39
N THR A 22 15.16 7.80 -14.42
CA THR A 22 14.19 6.80 -14.89
C THR A 22 12.90 7.51 -15.28
N ASP A 23 12.20 6.99 -16.29
CA ASP A 23 10.90 7.54 -16.70
C ASP A 23 9.82 7.26 -15.64
N ASP A 24 9.79 6.02 -15.13
CA ASP A 24 8.93 5.58 -14.03
C ASP A 24 9.77 4.85 -12.96
N LEU A 25 9.47 5.07 -11.68
CA LEU A 25 10.12 4.39 -10.56
C LEU A 25 9.08 3.62 -9.72
N TYR A 26 9.14 2.30 -9.76
CA TYR A 26 8.32 1.43 -8.91
C TYR A 26 9.15 0.89 -7.75
N ILE A 27 8.66 1.07 -6.52
CA ILE A 27 9.29 0.58 -5.29
C ILE A 27 8.46 -0.57 -4.73
N GLY A 28 9.09 -1.74 -4.58
CA GLY A 28 8.47 -2.91 -3.97
C GLY A 28 8.89 -3.07 -2.51
N PHE A 29 7.91 -3.19 -1.62
CA PHE A 29 8.11 -3.63 -0.24
C PHE A 29 7.75 -5.10 -0.14
N PHE A 30 8.70 -5.92 0.29
CA PHE A 30 8.54 -7.38 0.37
C PHE A 30 8.41 -7.83 1.83
N SER A 31 7.95 -9.06 2.03
CA SER A 31 7.75 -9.65 3.36
C SER A 31 6.74 -8.90 4.24
N ILE A 32 5.75 -8.26 3.62
CA ILE A 32 4.66 -7.52 4.31
C ILE A 32 3.35 -8.31 4.41
N GLY A 33 3.35 -9.60 4.04
CA GLY A 33 2.12 -10.41 3.93
C GLY A 33 1.48 -10.84 5.25
N ALA A 34 2.04 -10.45 6.39
CA ALA A 34 1.50 -10.76 7.71
C ALA A 34 1.39 -9.49 8.55
N TYR A 35 0.30 -9.37 9.32
CA TYR A 35 -0.03 -8.28 10.25
C TYR A 35 -0.22 -6.88 9.65
N GLN A 36 0.51 -6.47 8.61
CA GLN A 36 0.57 -5.08 8.17
C GLN A 36 -0.79 -4.50 7.79
N GLU A 37 -1.58 -5.26 7.04
CA GLU A 37 -2.92 -4.86 6.63
C GLU A 37 -3.87 -4.73 7.85
N MET A 38 -3.86 -5.76 8.72
CA MET A 38 -4.73 -5.80 9.90
C MET A 38 -4.38 -4.69 10.90
N LEU A 39 -3.09 -4.45 11.16
CA LEU A 39 -2.62 -3.38 12.05
C LEU A 39 -2.87 -1.99 11.45
N GLY A 40 -2.80 -1.86 10.12
CA GLY A 40 -3.15 -0.63 9.42
C GLY A 40 -4.65 -0.35 9.38
N GLY A 41 -5.50 -1.33 9.73
CA GLY A 41 -6.95 -1.24 9.71
C GLY A 41 -7.51 -1.46 8.31
N VAL A 42 -8.03 -2.66 8.06
CA VAL A 42 -8.70 -3.04 6.79
C VAL A 42 -9.93 -2.15 6.58
N LYS A 43 -9.96 -1.44 5.46
CA LYS A 43 -10.98 -0.44 5.10
C LYS A 43 -11.24 0.60 6.18
N GLY A 44 -10.23 0.88 7.01
CA GLY A 44 -10.29 1.86 8.08
C GLY A 44 -9.98 3.29 7.62
N SER A 45 -9.85 4.20 8.58
CA SER A 45 -9.35 5.55 8.35
C SER A 45 -7.88 5.62 8.77
N LYS A 46 -6.98 5.80 7.80
CA LYS A 46 -5.52 5.73 8.01
C LYS A 46 -4.92 7.12 8.24
N HIS A 47 -3.62 7.18 8.57
CA HIS A 47 -2.92 8.45 8.79
C HIS A 47 -3.09 9.38 7.59
N CYS A 48 -3.36 10.66 7.87
CA CYS A 48 -3.66 11.67 6.86
C CYS A 48 -4.84 11.30 5.91
N VAL A 49 -5.80 10.48 6.39
CA VAL A 49 -7.04 10.11 5.68
C VAL A 49 -6.77 9.39 4.35
N LEU A 50 -5.64 8.69 4.27
CA LEU A 50 -5.27 7.95 3.07
C LEU A 50 -6.22 6.76 2.87
N PRO A 51 -6.82 6.60 1.67
CA PRO A 51 -7.61 5.43 1.37
C PRO A 51 -6.73 4.18 1.28
N GLU A 52 -7.31 3.04 1.62
CA GLU A 52 -6.71 1.75 1.30
C GLU A 52 -6.52 1.58 -0.22
N ALA A 53 -5.34 1.08 -0.59
CA ALA A 53 -5.00 0.82 -1.98
C ALA A 53 -5.78 -0.39 -2.53
N TYR A 54 -5.77 -0.53 -3.85
CA TYR A 54 -6.23 -1.75 -4.50
C TYR A 54 -5.29 -2.91 -4.17
N GLU A 55 -5.86 -4.10 -4.05
CA GLU A 55 -5.10 -5.33 -3.97
C GLU A 55 -5.33 -6.16 -5.24
N LEU A 56 -4.30 -6.92 -5.60
CA LEU A 56 -4.30 -7.77 -6.78
C LEU A 56 -3.88 -9.18 -6.36
N ILE A 57 -4.81 -10.13 -6.45
CA ILE A 57 -4.48 -11.54 -6.35
C ILE A 57 -3.99 -12.00 -7.72
N ILE A 58 -2.76 -12.47 -7.77
CA ILE A 58 -2.12 -12.99 -8.99
C ILE A 58 -1.99 -14.50 -8.81
N GLU A 59 -2.68 -15.26 -9.66
CA GLU A 59 -2.57 -16.71 -9.71
C GLU A 59 -1.87 -17.13 -11.00
N LYS A 60 -0.96 -18.10 -10.89
CA LYS A 60 -0.30 -18.69 -12.05
C LYS A 60 -0.96 -20.03 -12.39
N GLU A 61 -1.55 -20.12 -13.56
CA GLU A 61 -2.17 -21.34 -14.08
C GLU A 61 -1.14 -22.42 -14.46
N GLY A 62 -1.61 -23.66 -14.61
CA GLY A 62 -0.78 -24.79 -15.02
C GLY A 62 -0.16 -24.68 -16.41
N ASP A 63 -0.72 -23.84 -17.30
CA ASP A 63 -0.17 -23.54 -18.63
C ASP A 63 0.80 -22.33 -18.63
N GLY A 64 1.03 -21.73 -17.47
CA GLY A 64 1.91 -20.58 -17.29
C GLY A 64 1.26 -19.21 -17.51
N ARG A 65 -0.04 -19.12 -17.84
CA ARG A 65 -0.78 -17.86 -17.88
C ARG A 65 -1.02 -17.33 -16.46
N PHE A 66 -1.20 -16.01 -16.35
CA PHE A 66 -1.58 -15.37 -15.09
C PHE A 66 -3.05 -14.98 -15.11
N GLN A 67 -3.78 -15.35 -14.05
CA GLN A 67 -5.07 -14.78 -13.74
C GLN A 67 -4.93 -13.69 -12.69
N PHE A 68 -5.78 -12.67 -12.82
CA PHE A 68 -5.76 -11.49 -11.98
C PHE A 68 -7.15 -11.26 -11.40
N GLN A 69 -7.23 -11.19 -10.08
CA GLN A 69 -8.43 -10.76 -9.38
C GLN A 69 -8.13 -9.45 -8.64
N ILE A 70 -8.88 -8.40 -8.97
CA ILE A 70 -8.78 -7.09 -8.32
C ILE A 70 -9.71 -7.09 -7.11
N LEU A 71 -9.15 -6.77 -5.94
CA LEU A 71 -9.92 -6.38 -4.77
C LEU A 71 -9.88 -4.86 -4.67
N HIS A 72 -11.06 -4.25 -4.72
CA HIS A 72 -11.18 -2.80 -4.66
C HIS A 72 -10.79 -2.28 -3.27
N GLY A 73 -9.89 -1.29 -3.26
CA GLY A 73 -9.56 -0.49 -2.08
C GLY A 73 -10.68 0.49 -1.72
N GLN A 74 -10.31 1.63 -1.13
CA GLN A 74 -11.26 2.68 -0.77
C GLN A 74 -11.21 3.87 -1.73
N GLN A 75 -12.35 4.52 -1.91
CA GLN A 75 -12.44 5.87 -2.45
C GLN A 75 -12.38 6.90 -1.31
N PRO A 76 -12.01 8.17 -1.59
CA PRO A 76 -12.04 9.23 -0.57
C PRO A 76 -13.37 9.31 0.18
N ASP A 77 -14.49 9.11 -0.52
CA ASP A 77 -15.83 9.13 0.04
C ASP A 77 -16.04 8.02 1.08
N ASP A 78 -15.45 6.84 0.87
CA ASP A 78 -15.56 5.73 1.82
C ASP A 78 -14.86 6.09 3.15
N VAL A 79 -13.70 6.74 3.07
CA VAL A 79 -12.96 7.19 4.25
C VAL A 79 -13.72 8.30 4.98
N LEU A 80 -14.36 9.22 4.24
CA LEU A 80 -15.19 10.27 4.83
C LEU A 80 -16.46 9.71 5.50
N ARG A 81 -17.09 8.69 4.92
CA ARG A 81 -18.21 7.96 5.55
C ARG A 81 -17.78 7.27 6.85
N ASN A 82 -16.60 6.66 6.89
CA ASN A 82 -16.04 6.08 8.13
C ASN A 82 -15.89 7.13 9.25
N LEU A 83 -15.64 8.39 8.88
CA LEU A 83 -15.54 9.53 9.81
C LEU A 83 -16.90 10.17 10.14
N GLY A 84 -18.00 9.67 9.57
CA GLY A 84 -19.37 10.14 9.82
C GLY A 84 -19.85 11.27 8.90
N TYR A 85 -19.11 11.62 7.85
CA TYR A 85 -19.57 12.61 6.87
C TYR A 85 -20.60 12.00 5.91
N THR A 86 -21.58 12.83 5.51
CA THR A 86 -22.52 12.49 4.43
C THR A 86 -21.94 12.97 3.11
N VAL A 87 -21.44 12.02 2.32
CA VAL A 87 -20.84 12.21 1.00
C VAL A 87 -21.44 11.26 -0.02
#